data_AF-A0A8X7B7Y8-F1
#
_entry.id   AF-A0A8X7B7Y8-F1
#
_cell.length_a   1.000
_cell.length_b   1.000
_cell.length_c   1.000
_cell.angle_alpha   90.00
_cell.angle_beta   90.00
_cell.angle_gamma   90.00
#
_symmetry.space_group_name_H-M   'P 1'
#
loop_
_entity.id
_entity.type
_entity.pdbx_description
1 polymer ?
#
loop_
_entity_poly.entity_id
_entity_poly.type
_entity_poly.pdbx_seq_one_letter_code
_entity_poly.pdbx_strand_id
1 'polypeptide(L)'
;MEVAGALSIFQRSQSLYNVRYTKYLEDGDSKAFTSIAENKVYGDHCSVEKLECIGHVMKRMGTRLRRLKTKMGGQKLSDGKPLCGRNRLTERQKSTACKHIMV
;
A
#
# COMPACT_ATOMS: atom_id res chain seq x y z
N MET A 1 -10.42 -10.21 -14.77
CA MET A 1 -11.32 -10.94 -13.86
C MET A 1 -11.55 -10.14 -12.57
N GLU A 2 -10.50 -9.72 -11.86
CA GLU A 2 -10.60 -8.96 -10.60
C GLU A 2 -11.30 -7.61 -10.75
N VAL A 3 -10.95 -6.82 -11.78
CA VAL A 3 -11.55 -5.50 -12.05
C VAL A 3 -13.07 -5.59 -12.26
N ALA A 4 -13.51 -6.53 -13.10
CA ALA A 4 -14.93 -6.75 -13.37
C ALA A 4 -15.67 -7.21 -12.11
N GLY A 5 -15.07 -8.11 -11.32
CA GLY A 5 -15.66 -8.56 -10.05
C GLY A 5 -15.83 -7.44 -9.03
N ALA A 6 -14.81 -6.59 -8.86
CA ALA A 6 -14.88 -5.43 -7.98
C ALA A 6 -16.01 -4.48 -8.40
N LEU A 7 -16.10 -4.16 -9.70
CA LEU A 7 -17.15 -3.30 -10.22
C LEU A 7 -18.56 -3.89 -9.97
N SER A 8 -18.75 -5.19 -10.25
CA SER A 8 -20.02 -5.88 -10.00
C SER A 8 -20.41 -5.87 -8.52
N ILE A 9 -19.47 -6.00 -7.59
CA ILE A 9 -19.75 -5.93 -6.15
C ILE A 9 -20.26 -4.53 -5.76
N PHE A 10 -19.64 -3.47 -6.26
CA PHE A 10 -20.06 -2.10 -5.99
C PHE A 10 -21.44 -1.80 -6.57
N GLN A 11 -21.68 -2.14 -7.84
CA GLN A 11 -22.99 -1.93 -8.48
C GLN A 11 -24.10 -2.70 -7.75
N ARG A 12 -23.83 -3.96 -7.39
CA ARG A 12 -24.79 -4.83 -6.69
C ARG A 12 -25.13 -4.34 -5.28
N SER A 13 -24.20 -3.67 -4.60
CA SER A 13 -24.42 -3.16 -3.25
C SER A 13 -25.59 -2.17 -3.17
N GLN A 14 -25.72 -1.31 -4.19
CA GLN A 14 -26.79 -0.34 -4.26
C GLN A 14 -28.12 -0.99 -4.66
N SER A 15 -28.12 -1.90 -5.63
CA SER A 15 -29.35 -2.53 -6.12
C SER A 15 -29.97 -3.53 -5.14
N LEU A 16 -29.14 -4.33 -4.44
CA LEU A 16 -29.66 -5.37 -3.53
C LEU A 16 -29.86 -4.88 -2.10
N TYR A 17 -29.01 -3.99 -1.62
CA TYR A 17 -28.96 -3.62 -0.20
C TYR A 17 -29.15 -2.13 0.04
N ASN A 18 -29.23 -1.30 -1.01
CA ASN A 18 -29.30 0.15 -0.91
C ASN A 18 -28.16 0.77 -0.06
N VAL A 19 -26.97 0.17 -0.12
CA VAL A 19 -25.77 0.64 0.58
C VAL A 19 -24.72 1.16 -0.40
N ARG A 20 -23.81 2.00 0.12
CA ARG A 20 -22.69 2.58 -0.64
C ARG A 20 -21.38 2.36 0.10
N TYR A 21 -20.39 1.79 -0.58
CA TYR A 21 -19.04 1.68 -0.05
C TYR A 21 -18.28 2.98 -0.27
N THR A 22 -17.79 3.59 0.81
CA THR A 22 -17.06 4.86 0.74
C THR A 22 -15.55 4.68 0.73
N LYS A 23 -15.05 3.48 1.08
CA LYS A 23 -13.63 3.16 1.17
C LYS A 23 -13.37 1.82 0.47
N TYR A 24 -12.26 1.75 -0.26
CA TYR A 24 -11.86 0.56 -0.99
C TYR A 24 -10.40 0.21 -0.70
N LEU A 25 -10.16 -0.97 -0.14
CA LEU A 25 -8.82 -1.46 0.19
C LEU A 25 -8.32 -2.36 -0.94
N GLU A 26 -7.20 -1.99 -1.56
CA GLU A 26 -6.57 -2.82 -2.60
C GLU A 26 -5.05 -2.96 -2.43
N ASP A 27 -4.47 -3.96 -3.09
CA ASP A 27 -3.02 -4.01 -3.31
C ASP A 27 -2.64 -2.89 -4.28
N GLY A 28 -1.52 -2.21 -4.05
CA GLY A 28 -1.17 -0.99 -4.79
C GLY A 28 -0.96 -1.20 -6.29
N ASP A 29 -0.77 -2.44 -6.75
CA ASP A 29 -0.61 -2.82 -8.16
C ASP A 29 -1.95 -3.14 -8.88
N SER A 30 -3.09 -3.09 -8.17
CA SER A 30 -4.42 -3.35 -8.72
C SER A 30 -4.95 -2.18 -9.58
N LYS A 31 -5.73 -2.52 -10.61
CA LYS A 31 -6.46 -1.56 -11.46
C LYS A 31 -7.95 -1.47 -11.11
N ALA A 32 -8.40 -2.18 -10.08
CA ALA A 32 -9.81 -2.26 -9.72
C ALA A 32 -10.38 -0.91 -9.27
N PHE A 33 -9.63 -0.15 -8.45
CA PHE A 33 -10.06 1.18 -8.02
C PHE A 33 -10.29 2.12 -9.20
N THR A 34 -9.36 2.14 -10.17
CA THR A 34 -9.48 2.99 -11.36
C THR A 34 -10.79 2.73 -12.09
N SER A 35 -11.15 1.46 -12.27
CA SER A 35 -12.42 1.09 -12.90
C SER A 35 -13.64 1.52 -12.07
N ILE A 36 -13.60 1.36 -10.74
CA ILE A 36 -14.69 1.82 -9.85
C ILE A 36 -14.87 3.34 -9.96
N ALA A 37 -13.76 4.10 -9.97
CA ALA A 37 -13.77 5.56 -10.05
C ALA A 37 -14.28 6.07 -11.41
N GLU A 38 -13.80 5.46 -12.51
CA GLU A 38 -14.23 5.82 -13.88
C GLU A 38 -15.71 5.54 -14.12
N ASN A 39 -16.23 4.44 -13.57
CA ASN A 39 -17.64 4.06 -13.74
C ASN A 39 -18.58 4.84 -12.84
N LYS A 40 -18.08 5.70 -11.94
CA LYS A 40 -18.87 6.52 -11.01
C LYS A 40 -20.04 5.73 -10.42
N VAL A 41 -19.73 4.58 -9.82
CA VAL A 41 -20.73 3.57 -9.40
C VAL A 41 -21.85 4.11 -8.49
N TYR A 42 -21.65 5.24 -7.83
CA TYR A 42 -22.64 5.91 -6.98
C TYR A 42 -22.96 7.36 -7.41
N GLY A 43 -22.61 7.73 -8.65
CA GLY A 43 -22.76 9.08 -9.20
C GLY A 43 -21.71 10.09 -8.71
N ASP A 44 -21.90 11.36 -9.06
CA ASP A 44 -20.95 12.45 -8.78
C ASP A 44 -20.89 12.87 -7.31
N HIS A 45 -21.91 12.53 -6.53
CA HIS A 45 -22.05 12.95 -5.13
C HIS A 45 -21.40 11.99 -4.12
N CYS A 46 -20.92 10.83 -4.56
CA CYS A 46 -20.35 9.81 -3.68
C CYS A 46 -19.09 9.20 -4.30
N SER A 47 -17.94 9.76 -3.93
CA SER A 47 -16.63 9.24 -4.30
C SER A 47 -16.18 8.14 -3.34
N VAL A 48 -15.43 7.18 -3.89
CA VAL A 48 -14.81 6.09 -3.12
C VAL A 48 -13.37 6.48 -2.82
N GLU A 49 -12.96 6.42 -1.56
CA GLU A 49 -11.58 6.64 -1.12
C GLU A 49 -10.75 5.36 -1.32
N LYS A 50 -9.60 5.48 -2.00
CA LYS A 50 -8.64 4.37 -2.13
C LYS A 50 -7.79 4.25 -0.87
N LEU A 51 -7.77 3.06 -0.30
CA LEU A 51 -6.89 2.65 0.78
C LEU A 51 -5.85 1.64 0.25
N GLU A 52 -4.62 1.76 0.71
CA GLU A 52 -3.55 0.82 0.38
C GLU A 52 -3.45 -0.28 1.43
N CYS A 53 -3.32 -1.53 1.01
CA CYS A 53 -3.13 -2.64 1.93
C CYS A 53 -1.77 -2.55 2.65
N ILE A 54 -1.74 -2.91 3.93
CA ILE A 54 -0.53 -2.86 4.75
C ILE A 54 0.61 -3.69 4.13
N GLY A 55 0.28 -4.82 3.51
CA GLY A 55 1.22 -5.65 2.76
C GLY A 55 1.97 -4.87 1.68
N HIS A 56 1.25 -4.04 0.92
CA HIS A 56 1.82 -3.18 -0.11
C HIS A 56 2.72 -2.11 0.48
N VAL A 57 2.29 -1.44 1.55
CA VAL A 57 3.10 -0.41 2.22
C VAL A 57 4.40 -1.02 2.77
N MET A 58 4.33 -2.20 3.39
CA MET A 58 5.50 -2.93 3.88
C MET A 58 6.47 -3.28 2.74
N LYS A 59 5.98 -3.81 1.61
CA LYS A 59 6.82 -4.10 0.43
C LYS A 59 7.53 -2.83 -0.07
N ARG A 60 6.80 -1.73 -0.21
CA ARG A 60 7.33 -0.43 -0.67
C ARG A 60 8.40 0.11 0.26
N MET A 61 8.16 0.08 1.57
CA MET A 61 9.15 0.49 2.58
C MET A 61 10.40 -0.39 2.53
N GLY A 62 10.24 -1.72 2.50
CA GLY A 62 11.36 -2.65 2.38
C GLY A 62 12.21 -2.41 1.13
N THR A 63 11.60 -2.08 -0.01
CA THR A 63 12.31 -1.72 -1.25
C THR A 63 13.09 -0.40 -1.09
N ARG A 64 12.49 0.63 -0.50
CA ARG A 64 13.17 1.91 -0.23
C ARG A 64 14.37 1.74 0.70
N LEU A 65 14.23 0.96 1.78
CA LEU A 65 15.33 0.66 2.70
C LEU A 65 16.46 -0.13 2.04
N ARG A 66 16.14 -1.07 1.14
CA ARG A 66 17.15 -1.80 0.35
C ARG A 66 17.91 -0.86 -0.58
N ARG A 67 17.22 0.00 -1.32
CA ARG A 67 17.84 1.02 -2.19
C ARG A 67 18.73 1.98 -1.40
N LEU A 68 18.27 2.43 -0.23
CA LEU A 68 19.04 3.30 0.65
C LEU A 68 20.32 2.62 1.12
N LYS A 69 20.24 1.35 1.55
CA LYS A 69 21.42 0.55 1.93
C LYS A 69 22.44 0.47 0.80
N THR A 70 22.00 0.22 -0.43
CA THR A 70 22.90 0.16 -1.59
C THR A 70 23.52 1.52 -1.87
N LYS A 71 22.72 2.60 -1.87
CA LYS A 71 23.20 3.97 -2.12
C LYS A 71 24.24 4.43 -1.08
N MET A 72 24.08 4.02 0.17
CA MET A 72 24.95 4.39 1.29
C MET A 72 26.02 3.33 1.60
N GLY A 73 26.16 2.29 0.76
CA GLY A 73 27.13 1.22 0.95
C GLY A 73 28.56 1.74 0.79
N GLY A 74 29.15 2.22 1.88
CA GLY A 74 30.49 2.81 1.90
C GLY A 74 30.55 4.18 2.57
N GLN A 75 29.41 4.86 2.74
CA GLN A 75 29.35 6.12 3.49
C GLN A 75 29.21 5.85 4.99
N LYS A 76 30.04 6.55 5.76
CA LYS A 76 29.90 6.62 7.22
C LYS A 76 28.85 7.67 7.56
N LEU A 77 28.01 7.37 8.55
CA LEU A 77 27.10 8.34 9.13
C LEU A 77 27.90 9.35 9.99
N SER A 78 27.23 10.34 10.57
CA SER A 78 27.87 11.34 11.45
C SER A 78 28.59 10.72 12.66
N ASP A 79 28.22 9.51 13.05
CA ASP A 79 28.88 8.72 14.10
C ASP A 79 30.06 7.88 13.61
N GLY A 80 30.53 8.08 12.37
CA GLY A 80 31.68 7.38 11.79
C GLY A 80 31.43 5.91 11.46
N LYS A 81 30.21 5.40 11.66
CA LYS A 81 29.86 3.98 11.47
C LYS A 81 29.00 3.79 10.21
N PRO A 82 29.04 2.60 9.57
CA PRO A 82 28.26 2.32 8.38
C PRO A 82 26.77 2.19 8.69
N LEU A 83 25.90 2.40 7.69
CA LEU A 83 24.45 2.28 7.84
C LEU A 83 23.99 0.86 8.27
N CYS A 84 24.73 -0.18 7.90
CA CYS A 84 24.44 -1.57 8.22
C CYS A 84 25.35 -2.11 9.34
N GLY A 85 24.92 -3.19 10.01
CA GLY A 85 25.70 -3.84 11.06
C GLY A 85 24.85 -4.26 12.26
N ARG A 86 25.49 -4.82 13.29
CA ARG A 86 24.82 -5.19 14.55
C ARG A 86 24.21 -3.94 15.20
N ASN A 87 22.97 -4.03 15.67
CA ASN A 87 22.17 -2.91 16.21
C ASN A 87 21.87 -1.77 15.20
N ARG A 88 22.02 -2.03 13.90
CA ARG A 88 21.68 -1.11 12.80
C ARG A 88 20.84 -1.82 11.75
N LEU A 89 20.45 -1.11 10.69
CA LEU A 89 19.67 -1.62 9.56
C LEU A 89 20.23 -2.97 9.04
N THR A 90 19.61 -4.05 9.52
CA THR A 90 19.87 -5.43 9.12
C THR A 90 18.73 -5.95 8.24
N GLU A 91 18.97 -7.02 7.48
CA GLU A 91 17.92 -7.65 6.68
C GLU A 91 16.73 -8.09 7.55
N ARG A 92 16.99 -8.52 8.79
CA ARG A 92 15.97 -8.90 9.78
C ARG A 92 15.13 -7.70 10.23
N GLN A 93 15.76 -6.54 10.46
CA GLN A 93 15.03 -5.33 10.84
C GLN A 93 14.21 -4.73 9.69
N LYS A 94 14.57 -4.95 8.42
CA LYS A 94 13.78 -4.45 7.28
C LYS A 94 12.38 -5.08 7.19
N SER A 95 12.25 -6.35 7.59
CA SER A 95 10.94 -7.02 7.64
C SER A 95 10.16 -6.73 8.93
N THR A 96 10.85 -6.51 10.06
CA THR A 96 10.22 -6.24 11.36
C THR A 96 9.89 -4.76 11.61
N ALA A 97 10.70 -3.82 11.12
CA ALA A 97 10.43 -2.37 11.23
C ALA A 97 9.17 -1.97 10.46
N CYS A 98 8.90 -2.63 9.33
CA CYS A 98 7.65 -2.46 8.60
C CYS A 98 6.41 -2.90 9.41
N LYS A 99 6.56 -3.80 10.38
CA LYS A 99 5.47 -4.23 11.27
C LYS A 99 5.28 -3.32 12.49
N HIS A 100 6.34 -2.71 13.02
CA HIS A 100 6.25 -1.86 14.23
C HIS A 100 5.94 -0.39 13.93
N ILE A 101 6.16 0.08 12.70
CA ILE A 101 5.85 1.47 12.30
C ILE A 101 4.39 1.63 11.85
N MET A 102 3.74 0.52 11.46
CA MET A 102 2.40 0.54 10.84
C MET A 102 1.29 -0.05 11.72
N VAL A 103 1.60 -0.38 12.98
CA VAL A 103 0.64 -0.90 13.98
C VAL A 103 0.72 -0.02 15.21
#